data_AF-A0A8H3MFX2-F1
#
_entry.id   AF-A0A8H3MFX2-F1
#
_cell.length_a   1.000
_cell.length_b   1.000
_cell.length_c   1.000
_cell.angle_alpha   90.00
_cell.angle_beta   90.00
_cell.angle_gamma   90.00
#
_symmetry.space_group_name_H-M   'P 1'
#
loop_
_entity.id
_entity.type
_entity.pdbx_description
1 polymer ?
#
loop_
_entity_poly.entity_id
_entity_poly.type
_entity_poly.pdbx_seq_one_letter_code
_entity_poly.pdbx_strand_id
1 'polypeptide(L)'
;MRYTINKLIDEVIDRANPNLTRIERRQFVLDNTKYLGNLITPKKVSDRLRFRDNQLQNAQNVQAAQAAQAARAVHAQTIQTVQTYSAVCTLLFTKYEKFLDDDNAD
;
A
#
# COMPACT_ATOMS: atom_id res chain seq x y z
N MET A 1 15.82 27.93 0.25
CA MET A 1 14.48 27.39 0.59
C MET A 1 13.92 28.17 1.77
N ARG A 2 12.70 28.73 1.66
CA ARG A 2 12.05 29.43 2.78
C ARG A 2 11.49 28.38 3.75
N TYR A 3 12.06 28.31 4.94
CA TYR A 3 11.64 27.36 5.97
C TYR A 3 10.35 27.89 6.64
N THR A 4 9.27 27.10 6.64
CA THR A 4 7.98 27.53 7.19
C THR A 4 7.79 26.97 8.60
N ILE A 5 7.01 27.66 9.43
CA ILE A 5 6.64 27.17 10.78
C ILE A 5 6.01 25.77 10.70
N ASN A 6 5.25 25.48 9.64
CA ASN A 6 4.66 24.16 9.45
C ASN A 6 5.71 23.07 9.24
N LYS A 7 6.80 23.35 8.49
CA LYS A 7 7.91 22.41 8.33
C LYS A 7 8.63 22.15 9.66
N LEU A 8 8.78 23.18 10.49
CA LEU A 8 9.38 23.00 11.81
C LEU A 8 8.53 22.10 12.70
N ILE A 9 7.22 22.37 12.78
CA ILE A 9 6.28 21.53 13.55
C ILE A 9 6.36 20.08 13.08
N ASP A 10 6.38 19.88 11.77
CA ASP A 10 6.51 18.57 11.14
C ASP A 10 7.79 17.83 11.53
N GLU A 11 8.95 18.50 11.51
CA GLU A 11 10.21 17.88 11.93
C GLU A 11 10.20 17.50 13.41
N VAL A 12 9.58 18.31 14.28
CA VAL A 12 9.44 17.98 15.69
C VAL A 12 8.48 16.79 15.87
N ILE A 13 7.41 16.73 15.08
CA ILE A 13 6.50 15.58 15.05
C ILE A 13 7.26 14.31 14.66
N ASP A 14 8.11 14.38 13.63
CA ASP A 14 8.86 13.23 13.10
C ASP A 14 9.94 12.73 14.07
N ARG A 15 10.38 13.57 15.03
CA ARG A 15 11.29 13.19 16.13
C ARG A 15 10.56 12.63 17.36
N ALA A 16 9.24 12.78 17.44
CA ALA A 16 8.48 12.25 18.57
C ALA A 16 8.50 10.72 18.56
N ASN A 17 8.53 10.11 19.75
CA ASN A 17 8.45 8.66 19.86
C ASN A 17 7.13 8.16 19.23
N PRO A 18 7.17 7.20 18.29
CA PRO A 18 5.99 6.72 17.57
C PRO A 18 4.95 6.04 18.47
N ASN A 19 5.36 5.56 19.65
CA ASN A 19 4.47 4.90 20.61
C ASN A 19 3.66 5.88 21.47
N LEU A 20 3.92 7.18 21.36
CA LEU A 20 3.17 8.20 22.09
C LEU A 20 1.75 8.35 21.52
N THR A 21 0.79 8.52 22.42
CA THR A 21 -0.57 8.91 22.05
C THR A 21 -0.58 10.27 21.35
N ARG A 22 -1.66 10.58 20.63
CA ARG A 22 -1.80 11.87 19.93
C ARG A 22 -1.72 13.07 20.90
N ILE A 23 -2.20 12.91 22.13
CA ILE A 23 -2.14 13.96 23.16
C ILE A 23 -0.69 14.16 23.62
N GLU A 24 0.04 13.08 23.89
CA GLU A 24 1.44 13.14 24.30
C GLU A 24 2.33 13.68 23.18
N ARG A 25 2.14 13.26 21.92
CA ARG A 25 2.83 13.84 20.76
C ARG A 25 2.58 15.34 20.65
N ARG A 26 1.33 15.78 20.86
CA ARG A 26 0.99 17.20 20.85
C ARG A 26 1.73 17.95 21.96
N GLN A 27 1.77 17.40 23.17
CA GLN A 27 2.47 18.01 24.29
C GLN A 27 3.98 18.08 24.02
N PHE A 28 4.57 16.99 23.54
CA PHE A 28 5.98 16.94 23.13
C PHE A 28 6.32 18.04 22.12
N VAL A 29 5.50 18.23 21.08
CA VAL A 29 5.73 19.27 20.08
C VAL A 29 5.64 20.65 20.71
N LEU A 30 4.65 20.90 21.58
CA LEU A 30 4.51 22.19 22.27
C LEU A 30 5.72 22.49 23.16
N ASP A 31 6.19 21.51 23.93
CA ASP A 31 7.34 21.67 24.82
C ASP A 31 8.63 21.95 24.04
N ASN A 32 8.81 21.28 22.91
CA ASN A 32 9.97 21.45 22.02
C ASN A 32 9.89 22.67 21.11
N THR A 33 8.76 23.39 21.09
CA THR A 33 8.57 24.60 20.28
C THR A 33 8.21 25.83 21.10
N LYS A 34 8.22 25.72 22.44
CA LYS A 34 7.82 26.79 23.37
C LYS A 34 8.54 28.12 23.18
N TYR A 35 9.80 28.10 22.72
CA TYR A 35 10.62 29.29 22.48
C TYR A 35 10.19 30.10 21.24
N LEU A 36 9.30 29.55 20.41
CA LEU A 36 8.77 30.24 19.23
C LEU A 36 7.55 31.11 19.54
N GLY A 37 7.13 31.16 20.80
CA GLY A 37 6.05 32.01 21.29
C GLY A 37 4.76 31.83 20.47
N ASN A 38 4.16 32.95 20.07
CA ASN A 38 2.86 32.98 19.40
C ASN A 38 2.88 32.45 17.95
N LEU A 39 4.05 32.10 17.41
CA LEU A 39 4.16 31.53 16.06
C LEU A 39 3.60 30.11 15.98
N ILE A 40 3.63 29.38 17.10
CA ILE A 40 3.12 28.01 17.21
C ILE A 40 2.03 27.98 18.25
N THR A 41 0.81 27.71 17.79
CA THR A 41 -0.36 27.57 18.66
C THR A 41 -0.70 26.10 18.87
N PRO A 42 -1.33 25.75 20.00
CA PRO A 42 -1.78 24.39 20.23
C PRO A 42 -2.76 23.86 19.17
N LYS A 43 -3.55 24.76 18.56
CA LYS A 43 -4.40 24.43 17.42
C LYS A 43 -3.58 24.07 16.18
N LYS A 44 -2.53 24.84 15.87
CA LYS A 44 -1.69 24.59 14.70
C LYS A 44 -0.97 23.24 14.80
N VAL A 45 -0.47 22.90 15.99
CA VAL A 45 0.13 21.58 16.28
C VAL A 45 -0.90 20.46 16.07
N SER A 46 -2.12 20.61 16.62
CA SER A 46 -3.20 19.63 16.42
C SER A 46 -3.57 19.43 14.94
N ASP A 47 -3.64 20.52 14.17
CA ASP A 47 -3.96 20.47 12.74
C ASP A 47 -2.85 19.77 11.94
N ARG A 48 -1.57 20.04 12.27
CA ARG A 48 -0.41 19.36 11.65
C ARG A 48 -0.34 17.88 12.00
N LEU A 49 -0.59 17.51 13.26
CA LEU A 49 -0.69 16.11 13.67
C LEU A 49 -1.77 15.38 12.88
N ARG A 50 -2.98 15.95 12.78
CA ARG A 50 -4.08 15.37 12.00
C ARG A 50 -3.70 15.21 10.52
N PHE A 51 -3.04 16.21 9.94
CA PHE A 51 -2.56 16.13 8.57
C PHE A 51 -1.58 14.96 8.37
N ARG A 52 -0.63 14.77 9.31
CA ARG A 52 0.33 13.65 9.25
C ARG A 52 -0.34 12.30 9.42
N ASP A 53 -1.28 12.18 10.36
CA ASP A 53 -2.03 10.94 10.56
C ASP A 53 -2.83 10.56 9.30
N ASN A 54 -3.46 11.54 8.63
CA ASN A 54 -4.15 11.32 7.36
C ASN A 54 -3.20 10.90 6.21
N GLN A 55 -2.00 11.48 6.15
CA GLN A 55 -0.99 11.09 5.15
C GLN A 55 -0.54 9.65 5.34
N LEU A 56 -0.36 9.21 6.59
CA LEU A 56 -0.02 7.83 6.91
C LEU A 56 -1.13 6.87 6.49
N GLN A 57 -2.40 7.20 6.82
CA GLN A 57 -3.55 6.40 6.41
C GLN A 57 -3.66 6.29 4.89
N ASN A 58 -3.45 7.41 4.17
CA ASN A 58 -3.47 7.40 2.72
C ASN A 58 -2.36 6.51 2.13
N ALA A 59 -1.14 6.58 2.69
CA ALA A 59 -0.04 5.73 2.25
C ALA A 59 -0.37 4.23 2.44
N GLN A 60 -0.95 3.87 3.59
CA GLN A 60 -1.40 2.50 3.86
C GLN A 60 -2.49 2.06 2.87
N ASN A 61 -3.45 2.93 2.56
CA ASN A 61 -4.52 2.62 1.61
C ASN A 61 -3.97 2.39 0.19
N VAL A 62 -3.01 3.21 -0.24
CA VAL A 62 -2.36 3.04 -1.55
C VAL A 62 -1.58 1.73 -1.60
N GLN A 63 -0.83 1.41 -0.55
CA GLN A 63 -0.07 0.15 -0.49
C GLN A 63 -1.00 -1.07 -0.49
N ALA A 64 -2.12 -1.02 0.24
CA ALA A 64 -3.13 -2.07 0.22
C ALA A 64 -3.78 -2.22 -1.17
N ALA A 65 -4.09 -1.11 -1.85
CA ALA A 65 -4.64 -1.14 -3.20
C ALA A 65 -3.66 -1.75 -4.21
N GLN A 66 -2.37 -1.40 -4.12
CA GLN A 66 -1.32 -1.98 -4.97
C GLN A 66 -1.15 -3.48 -4.72
N ALA A 67 -1.14 -3.91 -3.46
CA ALA A 67 -1.08 -5.32 -3.10
C ALA A 67 -2.29 -6.11 -3.65
N ALA A 68 -3.50 -5.54 -3.56
CA ALA A 68 -4.71 -6.16 -4.09
C ALA A 68 -4.68 -6.25 -5.63
N GLN A 69 -4.16 -5.23 -6.32
CA GLN A 69 -3.96 -5.27 -7.78
C GLN A 69 -2.95 -6.34 -8.19
N ALA A 70 -1.82 -6.44 -7.49
CA ALA A 70 -0.81 -7.47 -7.76
C ALA A 70 -1.38 -8.88 -7.56
N ALA A 71 -2.14 -9.11 -6.48
CA ALA A 71 -2.79 -10.39 -6.23
C ALA A 71 -3.78 -10.79 -7.34
N ARG A 72 -4.57 -9.83 -7.84
CA ARG A 72 -5.49 -10.06 -8.97
C ARG A 72 -4.75 -10.39 -10.26
N ALA A 73 -3.64 -9.71 -10.55
CA ALA A 73 -2.83 -9.98 -11.73
C ALA A 73 -2.23 -11.40 -11.71
N VAL A 74 -1.69 -11.82 -10.56
CA VAL A 74 -1.17 -13.20 -10.38
C VAL A 74 -2.30 -14.22 -10.56
N HIS A 75 -3.47 -13.98 -9.95
CA HIS A 75 -4.59 -14.90 -10.08
C HIS A 75 -5.08 -15.06 -11.53
N ALA A 76 -5.15 -13.96 -12.29
CA ALA A 76 -5.53 -13.99 -13.69
C ALA A 76 -4.51 -14.76 -14.56
N GLN A 77 -3.21 -14.57 -14.33
CA GLN A 77 -2.14 -15.31 -15.02
C GLN A 77 -2.22 -16.81 -14.74
N THR A 78 -2.49 -17.20 -13.49
CA THR A 78 -2.66 -18.62 -13.13
C THR A 78 -3.87 -19.23 -13.84
N ILE A 79 -5.01 -18.53 -13.90
CA ILE A 79 -6.21 -19.02 -14.62
C ILE A 79 -5.90 -19.21 -16.11
N GLN A 80 -5.28 -18.23 -16.76
CA GLN A 80 -4.90 -18.34 -18.18
C GLN A 80 -3.95 -19.51 -18.44
N THR A 81 -2.99 -19.72 -17.53
CA THR A 81 -2.05 -20.84 -17.63
C THR A 81 -2.79 -22.18 -17.55
N VAL A 82 -3.67 -22.36 -16.56
CA VAL A 82 -4.48 -23.58 -16.39
C VAL A 82 -5.39 -23.84 -17.61
N GLN A 83 -6.03 -22.79 -18.14
CA GLN A 83 -6.86 -22.91 -19.35
C GLN A 83 -6.04 -23.35 -20.57
N THR A 84 -4.83 -22.82 -20.71
CA THR A 84 -3.93 -23.19 -21.81
C THR A 84 -3.49 -24.65 -21.70
N TYR A 85 -3.07 -25.10 -20.52
CA TYR A 85 -2.72 -26.51 -20.29
C TYR A 85 -3.89 -27.45 -20.57
N SER A 86 -5.09 -27.10 -20.09
CA SER A 86 -6.30 -27.88 -20.34
C SER A 86 -6.57 -28.04 -21.84
N ALA A 87 -6.53 -26.94 -22.60
CA ALA A 87 -6.75 -26.96 -24.05
C ALA A 87 -5.70 -27.81 -24.79
N VAL A 88 -4.42 -27.70 -24.41
CA VAL A 88 -3.34 -28.53 -24.99
C VAL A 88 -3.56 -30.01 -24.69
N CYS A 89 -3.91 -30.36 -23.45
CA CYS A 89 -4.21 -31.75 -23.08
C CYS A 89 -5.38 -32.30 -23.90
N THR A 90 -6.48 -31.56 -24.03
CA THR A 90 -7.63 -31.98 -24.85
C THR A 90 -7.22 -32.24 -26.30
N LEU A 91 -6.45 -31.33 -26.91
CA LEU A 91 -5.98 -31.50 -28.29
C LEU A 91 -5.08 -32.73 -28.46
N LEU A 92 -4.20 -33.01 -27.48
CA LEU A 92 -3.34 -34.19 -27.50
C LEU A 92 -4.13 -35.48 -27.38
N PHE A 93 -5.12 -35.54 -26.48
CA PHE A 93 -6.00 -36.70 -26.33
C PHE A 93 -6.80 -36.96 -27.61
N THR A 94 -7.42 -35.94 -28.21
CA THR A 94 -8.18 -36.13 -29.46
C THR A 94 -7.30 -36.58 -30.64
N LYS A 95 -6.04 -36.11 -30.71
CA LYS A 95 -5.09 -36.61 -31.70
C LYS A 95 -4.72 -38.08 -31.48
N TYR A 96 -4.54 -38.47 -30.21
CA TYR A 96 -4.21 -39.84 -29.86
C TYR A 96 -5.37 -40.81 -30.15
N GLU A 97 -6.60 -40.43 -29.84
CA GLU A 97 -7.80 -41.23 -30.18
C GLU A 97 -7.91 -41.45 -31.69
N LYS A 98 -7.75 -40.40 -32.50
CA LYS A 98 -7.75 -40.55 -33.97
C LYS A 98 -6.65 -41.49 -34.47
N PHE A 99 -5.45 -41.41 -33.90
CA PHE A 99 -4.35 -42.30 -34.28
C PHE A 99 -4.67 -43.76 -33.96
N LEU A 100 -5.30 -44.03 -32.81
CA LEU A 100 -5.72 -45.38 -32.44
C LEU A 100 -6.87 -45.93 -33.30
N ASP A 101 -7.79 -45.07 -33.74
CA ASP A 101 -8.87 -45.46 -34.64
C ASP A 101 -8.32 -45.77 -36.05
N ASP A 102 -7.35 -45.00 -36.54
CA ASP A 102 -6.70 -45.21 -37.84
C ASP A 102 -5.83 -46.49 -37.87
N ASP A 103 -5.14 -46.84 -36.77
CA ASP A 103 -4.32 -48.06 -36.65
C ASP A 103 -5.16 -49.37 -36.53
N ASN A 104 -6.44 -49.27 -36.15
CA ASN A 104 -7.35 -50.42 -36.04
C ASN A 104 -8.27 -50.59 -37.27
N ALA A 105 -8.06 -49.79 -38.32
CA ALA A 105 -8.92 -49.77 -39.52
C ALA A 105 -8.47 -50.74 -40.66
N ASP A 106 -7.48 -51.59 -40.43
CA ASP A 106 -7.03 -52.66 -41.34
C ASP A 106 -7.59 -54.06 -40.95
#